data_AF-A0A420YYB3-F1
#
_entry.id   AF-A0A420YYB3-F1
#
_cell.length_a   1.000
_cell.length_b   1.000
_cell.length_c   1.000
_cell.angle_alpha   90.00
_cell.angle_beta   90.00
_cell.angle_gamma   90.00
#
_symmetry.space_group_name_H-M   'P 1'
#
loop_
_entity.id
_entity.type
_entity.pdbx_description
1 polymer ?
#
loop_
_entity_poly.entity_id
_entity_poly.type
_entity_poly.pdbx_seq_one_letter_code
_entity_poly.pdbx_strand_id
1 'polypeptide(L)'
;MAEKILTYKNLEVKGTKEFNLPLSKSIGARHLMLSAICKRNIPSLGEHIESIPRDLIDLVKALTDFDEGKTVINVAESGTAMRFMLSYISVHTQSKVRLEGTGRQHERPIKPLVDALLQLGCNITYLEKTGYPPLLIEPAEITPKPIKLDASKSSQYLSSLLLLAPLIEDKAFSIEPIGGMIASRPYIDITIEILREYGFHWQYIDGVFRVASIPEKHLNINNLQLEGDWSAASYFYMIQRLHPAESIQLKNLIIPSLQGDSKLLIKLYQDLGVITTEVENGIRLSSGKGRNTTEAIVVSCNQQPDLVPALVATFIGLNQRFRIEGIAHLRLKESDRIAALTTEISKLGIDLKANEDSLEWDGQSSQRSITEPFKLSTYQDHRIAMALAPLMASRNKLGVIIDNPECVSKSFPSYWAEIEKLGYTLKQTNI
;
A
#
# COMPACT_ATOMS: atom_id res chain seq x y z
N MET A 1 -10.49 -19.90 10.15
CA MET A 1 -10.21 -19.84 8.69
C MET A 1 -9.35 -21.04 8.35
N ALA A 2 -9.57 -21.66 7.18
CA ALA A 2 -8.83 -22.87 6.81
C ALA A 2 -7.38 -22.51 6.48
N GLU A 3 -6.42 -23.16 7.15
CA GLU A 3 -5.01 -23.09 6.75
C GLU A 3 -4.85 -23.68 5.35
N LYS A 4 -3.90 -23.15 4.57
CA LYS A 4 -3.54 -23.71 3.26
C LYS A 4 -2.04 -23.92 3.19
N ILE A 5 -1.63 -24.89 2.39
CA ILE A 5 -0.22 -25.18 2.15
C ILE A 5 0.19 -24.66 0.77
N LEU A 6 1.24 -23.86 0.73
CA LEU A 6 1.90 -23.40 -0.49
C LEU A 6 3.14 -24.25 -0.73
N THR A 7 3.21 -24.88 -1.89
CA THR A 7 4.39 -25.62 -2.34
C THR A 7 5.01 -24.94 -3.55
N TYR A 8 6.34 -25.07 -3.70
CA TYR A 8 7.06 -24.59 -4.88
C TYR A 8 7.72 -25.77 -5.59
N LYS A 9 7.55 -25.85 -6.90
CA LYS A 9 8.30 -26.76 -7.78
C LYS A 9 9.18 -25.93 -8.68
N ASN A 10 10.48 -26.23 -8.68
CA ASN A 10 11.41 -25.63 -9.63
C ASN A 10 11.06 -26.17 -11.04
N LEU A 11 10.38 -25.34 -11.82
CA LEU A 11 10.02 -25.60 -13.20
C LEU A 11 10.88 -24.73 -14.09
N GLU A 12 11.40 -25.28 -15.18
CA GLU A 12 11.95 -24.48 -16.26
C GLU A 12 10.79 -23.76 -16.96
N VAL A 13 10.46 -22.55 -16.51
CA VAL A 13 9.34 -21.76 -17.04
C VAL A 13 9.77 -21.14 -18.37
N LYS A 14 9.49 -21.86 -19.47
CA LYS A 14 9.78 -21.43 -20.85
C LYS A 14 8.76 -20.40 -21.36
N GLY A 15 9.27 -19.51 -22.21
CA GLY A 15 8.55 -18.42 -22.85
C GLY A 15 8.19 -17.26 -21.92
N THR A 16 7.65 -16.20 -22.51
CA THR A 16 7.09 -15.06 -21.76
C THR A 16 5.80 -15.48 -21.05
N LYS A 17 5.73 -15.28 -19.73
CA LYS A 17 4.50 -15.42 -18.96
C LYS A 17 3.88 -14.04 -18.72
N GLU A 18 2.61 -13.90 -19.02
CA GLU A 18 1.88 -12.64 -18.86
C GLU A 18 1.03 -12.64 -17.58
N PHE A 19 1.06 -11.51 -16.87
CA PHE A 19 0.35 -11.33 -15.60
C PHE A 19 -0.42 -10.02 -15.62
N ASN A 20 -1.64 -10.07 -15.12
CA ASN A 20 -2.45 -8.89 -14.87
C ASN A 20 -2.20 -8.44 -13.44
N LEU A 21 -1.69 -7.22 -13.28
CA LEU A 21 -1.61 -6.61 -11.96
C LEU A 21 -2.95 -5.98 -11.58
N PRO A 22 -3.28 -5.95 -10.29
CA PRO A 22 -4.44 -5.21 -9.82
C PRO A 22 -4.19 -3.71 -10.06
N LEU A 23 -5.28 -2.95 -10.14
CA LEU A 23 -5.20 -1.49 -10.20
C LEU A 23 -4.46 -0.94 -8.98
N SER A 24 -3.69 0.14 -9.17
CA SER A 24 -3.04 0.83 -8.06
C SER A 24 -4.08 1.29 -7.05
N LYS A 25 -4.02 0.73 -5.84
CA LYS A 25 -4.94 1.11 -4.75
C LYS A 25 -4.82 2.60 -4.44
N SER A 26 -3.61 3.13 -4.50
CA SER A 26 -3.35 4.53 -4.15
C SER A 26 -3.96 5.50 -5.17
N ILE A 27 -3.83 5.20 -6.46
CA ILE A 27 -4.40 6.04 -7.53
C ILE A 27 -5.92 5.88 -7.55
N GLY A 28 -6.40 4.63 -7.55
CA GLY A 28 -7.84 4.32 -7.58
C GLY A 28 -8.61 5.01 -6.45
N ALA A 29 -8.10 4.95 -5.21
CA ALA A 29 -8.77 5.57 -4.06
C ALA A 29 -8.92 7.10 -4.21
N ARG A 30 -7.93 7.78 -4.81
CA ARG A 30 -7.96 9.24 -5.02
C ARG A 30 -8.97 9.62 -6.08
N HIS A 31 -9.01 8.89 -7.20
CA HIS A 31 -10.03 9.13 -8.23
C HIS A 31 -11.44 8.82 -7.74
N LEU A 32 -11.64 7.79 -6.91
CA LEU A 32 -12.93 7.51 -6.29
C LEU A 32 -13.38 8.66 -5.40
N MET A 33 -12.48 9.16 -4.53
CA MET A 33 -12.78 10.33 -3.69
C MET A 33 -13.14 11.56 -4.51
N LEU A 34 -12.34 11.91 -5.52
CA LEU A 34 -12.60 13.10 -6.34
C LEU A 34 -13.85 12.95 -7.21
N SER A 35 -14.16 11.75 -7.68
CA SER A 35 -15.42 11.48 -8.37
C SER A 35 -16.61 11.73 -7.46
N ALA A 36 -16.57 11.24 -6.20
CA ALA A 36 -17.63 11.48 -5.23
C ALA A 36 -17.74 12.97 -4.83
N ILE A 37 -16.61 13.60 -4.54
CA ILE A 37 -16.53 15.02 -4.13
C ILE A 37 -17.07 15.94 -5.23
N CYS A 38 -16.68 15.73 -6.48
CA CYS A 38 -17.12 16.53 -7.61
C CYS A 38 -18.53 16.17 -8.10
N LYS A 39 -19.33 15.48 -7.26
CA LYS A 39 -20.72 15.05 -7.51
C LYS A 39 -20.90 14.33 -8.85
N ARG A 40 -19.94 13.49 -9.21
CA ARG A 40 -20.09 12.57 -10.33
C ARG A 40 -20.69 11.27 -9.83
N ASN A 41 -21.30 10.51 -10.74
CA ASN A 41 -21.61 9.11 -10.44
C ASN A 41 -20.34 8.46 -9.89
N ILE A 42 -20.42 7.92 -8.67
CA ILE A 42 -19.38 7.05 -8.13
C ILE A 42 -19.15 5.99 -9.22
N PRO A 43 -17.93 5.88 -9.79
CA PRO A 43 -17.71 4.97 -10.90
C PRO A 43 -18.23 3.60 -10.50
N SER A 44 -19.14 3.03 -11.30
CA SER A 44 -19.44 1.62 -11.12
C SER A 44 -18.12 0.89 -11.33
N LEU A 45 -17.80 -0.05 -10.43
CA LEU A 45 -16.52 -0.74 -10.45
C LEU A 45 -16.36 -1.69 -11.67
N GLY A 46 -17.15 -1.51 -12.73
CA GLY A 46 -17.09 -2.26 -13.98
C GLY A 46 -17.41 -3.75 -13.83
N GLU A 47 -17.33 -4.45 -14.95
CA GLU A 47 -17.20 -5.91 -14.96
C GLU A 47 -15.78 -6.27 -14.48
N HIS A 48 -15.62 -7.35 -13.71
CA HIS A 48 -14.38 -7.78 -13.02
C HIS A 48 -14.11 -7.25 -11.60
N ILE A 49 -15.15 -7.03 -10.78
CA ILE A 49 -15.03 -6.70 -9.35
C ILE A 49 -14.10 -7.65 -8.57
N GLU A 50 -14.01 -8.92 -8.99
CA GLU A 50 -13.16 -9.94 -8.38
C GLU A 50 -11.65 -9.65 -8.49
N SER A 51 -11.25 -8.82 -9.46
CA SER A 51 -9.85 -8.40 -9.66
C SER A 51 -9.48 -7.10 -8.93
N ILE A 52 -10.48 -6.44 -8.32
CA ILE A 52 -10.33 -5.13 -7.70
C ILE A 52 -9.86 -5.30 -6.25
N PRO A 53 -8.85 -4.53 -5.81
CA PRO A 53 -8.43 -4.50 -4.41
C PRO A 53 -9.61 -4.29 -3.45
N ARG A 54 -9.73 -5.14 -2.42
CA ARG A 54 -10.80 -5.04 -1.41
C ARG A 54 -10.89 -3.65 -0.77
N ASP A 55 -9.76 -3.00 -0.54
CA ASP A 55 -9.71 -1.63 0.03
C ASP A 55 -10.44 -0.59 -0.85
N LEU A 56 -10.46 -0.77 -2.19
CA LEU A 56 -11.21 0.11 -3.10
C LEU A 56 -12.71 -0.20 -3.05
N ILE A 57 -13.08 -1.48 -2.97
CA ILE A 57 -14.47 -1.92 -2.81
C ILE A 57 -15.04 -1.35 -1.49
N ASP A 58 -14.27 -1.42 -0.41
CA ASP A 58 -14.66 -0.85 0.90
C ASP A 58 -14.85 0.66 0.84
N LEU A 59 -13.99 1.37 0.08
CA LEU A 59 -14.13 2.80 -0.11
C LEU A 59 -15.39 3.15 -0.92
N VAL A 60 -15.66 2.44 -2.02
CA VAL A 60 -16.90 2.63 -2.81
C VAL A 60 -18.11 2.39 -1.92
N LYS A 61 -18.14 1.29 -1.18
CA LYS A 61 -19.23 1.00 -0.26
C LYS A 61 -19.42 2.11 0.77
N ALA A 62 -18.35 2.60 1.38
CA ALA A 62 -18.43 3.68 2.37
C ALA A 62 -18.94 5.00 1.78
N LEU A 63 -18.53 5.34 0.55
CA LEU A 63 -19.03 6.49 -0.19
C LEU A 63 -20.51 6.35 -0.53
N THR A 64 -20.92 5.19 -1.05
CA THR A 64 -22.33 4.88 -1.36
C THR A 64 -23.19 4.90 -0.10
N ASP A 65 -22.75 4.26 0.98
CA ASP A 65 -23.47 4.24 2.25
C ASP A 65 -23.71 5.68 2.77
N PHE A 66 -22.72 6.55 2.63
CA PHE A 66 -22.84 7.96 3.03
C PHE A 66 -23.76 8.77 2.12
N ASP A 67 -23.68 8.58 0.80
CA ASP A 67 -24.55 9.24 -0.19
C ASP A 67 -26.02 8.81 -0.03
N GLU A 68 -26.27 7.55 0.34
CA GLU A 68 -27.59 7.02 0.71
C GLU A 68 -28.10 7.53 2.07
N GLY A 69 -27.33 8.36 2.78
CA GLY A 69 -27.71 8.97 4.06
C GLY A 69 -27.63 8.03 5.26
N LYS A 70 -26.85 6.94 5.19
CA LYS A 70 -26.62 6.07 6.35
C LYS A 70 -25.83 6.82 7.42
N THR A 71 -26.21 6.62 8.68
CA THR A 71 -25.58 7.26 9.84
C THR A 71 -24.44 6.44 10.44
N VAL A 72 -24.22 5.22 9.97
CA VAL A 72 -23.08 4.37 10.34
C VAL A 72 -22.33 3.98 9.08
N ILE A 73 -21.09 4.45 8.96
CA ILE A 73 -20.21 4.20 7.82
C ILE A 73 -19.08 3.29 8.29
N ASN A 74 -19.05 2.06 7.77
CA ASN A 74 -18.03 1.08 8.10
C ASN A 74 -17.07 0.89 6.91
N VAL A 75 -15.78 1.17 7.16
CA VAL A 75 -14.69 1.09 6.16
C VAL A 75 -13.89 -0.22 6.24
N ALA A 76 -14.43 -1.22 6.93
CA ALA A 76 -13.77 -2.49 7.22
C ALA A 76 -12.33 -2.28 7.73
N GLU A 77 -11.35 -2.98 7.15
CA GLU A 77 -9.95 -2.89 7.53
C GLU A 77 -9.14 -1.88 6.71
N SER A 78 -9.80 -1.11 5.83
CA SER A 78 -9.15 -0.22 4.86
C SER A 78 -8.63 1.04 5.54
N GLY A 79 -7.29 1.12 5.65
CA GLY A 79 -6.58 2.28 6.23
C GLY A 79 -6.85 3.56 5.45
N THR A 80 -6.82 3.45 4.14
CA THR A 80 -7.04 4.56 3.20
C THR A 80 -8.48 5.06 3.31
N ALA A 81 -9.47 4.15 3.27
CA ALA A 81 -10.87 4.53 3.36
C ALA A 81 -11.21 5.23 4.68
N MET A 82 -10.71 4.73 5.81
CA MET A 82 -10.89 5.40 7.11
C MET A 82 -10.45 6.88 7.10
N ARG A 83 -9.26 7.17 6.57
CA ARG A 83 -8.70 8.53 6.60
C ARG A 83 -9.34 9.45 5.57
N PHE A 84 -9.65 8.91 4.39
CA PHE A 84 -10.29 9.65 3.31
C PHE A 84 -11.75 9.96 3.65
N MET A 85 -12.51 8.96 4.12
CA MET A 85 -13.89 9.15 4.56
C MET A 85 -13.98 10.05 5.79
N LEU A 86 -13.04 9.96 6.76
CA LEU A 86 -13.01 10.89 7.89
C LEU A 86 -12.95 12.34 7.40
N SER A 87 -12.01 12.65 6.51
CA SER A 87 -11.84 14.02 6.01
C SER A 87 -13.07 14.47 5.23
N TYR A 88 -13.59 13.61 4.34
CA TYR A 88 -14.75 13.89 3.50
C TYR A 88 -16.03 14.12 4.31
N ILE A 89 -16.39 13.18 5.20
CA ILE A 89 -17.58 13.28 6.05
C ILE A 89 -17.49 14.51 6.96
N SER A 90 -16.31 14.80 7.53
CA SER A 90 -16.13 15.92 8.47
C SER A 90 -16.44 17.29 7.89
N VAL A 91 -16.23 17.49 6.58
CA VAL A 91 -16.51 18.78 5.92
C VAL A 91 -17.82 18.78 5.12
N HIS A 92 -18.48 17.63 5.00
CA HIS A 92 -19.63 17.47 4.10
C HIS A 92 -20.93 17.09 4.81
N THR A 93 -20.85 16.44 5.97
CA THR A 93 -22.03 15.86 6.61
C THR A 93 -23.06 16.90 7.05
N GLN A 94 -24.34 16.59 6.84
CA GLN A 94 -25.49 17.37 7.30
C GLN A 94 -26.24 16.68 8.46
N SER A 95 -25.76 15.51 8.89
CA SER A 95 -26.29 14.74 10.02
C SER A 95 -25.16 14.13 10.84
N LYS A 96 -25.50 13.52 11.99
CA LYS A 96 -24.53 12.80 12.81
C LYS A 96 -24.16 11.48 12.14
N VAL A 97 -22.86 11.23 11.98
CA VAL A 97 -22.32 10.02 11.35
C VAL A 97 -21.31 9.36 12.27
N ARG A 98 -21.50 8.07 12.54
CA ARG A 98 -20.50 7.20 13.14
C ARG A 98 -19.61 6.60 12.05
N LEU A 99 -18.33 6.94 12.07
CA LEU A 99 -17.32 6.33 11.20
C LEU A 99 -16.53 5.28 11.99
N GLU A 100 -16.56 4.04 11.51
CA GLU A 100 -15.90 2.91 12.15
C GLU A 100 -15.17 2.01 11.15
N GLY A 101 -14.24 1.21 11.65
CA GLY A 101 -13.63 0.11 10.91
C GLY A 101 -13.78 -1.21 11.67
N THR A 102 -13.08 -2.24 11.21
CA THR A 102 -13.03 -3.56 11.85
C THR A 102 -11.60 -3.93 12.27
N GLY A 103 -11.50 -4.85 13.23
CA GLY A 103 -10.21 -5.38 13.69
C GLY A 103 -9.24 -4.29 14.15
N ARG A 104 -8.00 -4.35 13.67
CA ARG A 104 -6.92 -3.43 14.08
C ARG A 104 -7.14 -1.98 13.64
N GLN A 105 -8.20 -1.65 12.89
CA GLN A 105 -8.46 -0.24 12.57
C GLN A 105 -8.68 0.64 13.79
N HIS A 106 -9.22 0.08 14.88
CA HIS A 106 -9.40 0.81 16.15
C HIS A 106 -8.10 0.88 16.98
N GLU A 107 -7.01 0.26 16.50
CA GLU A 107 -5.66 0.35 17.08
C GLU A 107 -4.73 1.21 16.24
N ARG A 108 -5.19 1.72 15.08
CA ARG A 108 -4.37 2.50 14.16
C ARG A 108 -4.52 3.99 14.45
N PRO A 109 -3.41 4.73 14.70
CA PRO A 109 -3.48 6.14 15.03
C PRO A 109 -4.19 6.96 13.94
N ILE A 110 -5.03 7.89 14.37
CA ILE A 110 -5.69 8.88 13.50
C ILE A 110 -5.68 10.30 14.08
N LYS A 111 -5.20 10.46 15.32
CA LYS A 111 -5.17 11.75 16.03
C LYS A 111 -4.65 12.94 15.21
N PRO A 112 -3.51 12.85 14.49
CA PRO A 112 -3.00 13.99 13.75
C PRO A 112 -3.97 14.51 12.69
N LEU A 113 -4.74 13.62 12.06
CA LEU A 113 -5.76 14.00 11.09
C LEU A 113 -6.98 14.64 11.77
N VAL A 114 -7.44 14.09 12.89
CA VAL A 114 -8.53 14.69 13.67
C VAL A 114 -8.15 16.09 14.15
N ASP A 115 -6.95 16.27 14.73
CA ASP A 115 -6.46 17.56 15.19
C ASP A 115 -6.40 18.61 14.07
N ALA A 116 -6.05 18.19 12.84
CA ALA A 116 -6.05 19.05 11.66
C ALA A 116 -7.48 19.44 11.22
N LEU A 117 -8.43 18.52 11.27
CA LEU A 117 -9.84 18.79 10.92
C LEU A 117 -10.53 19.66 11.98
N LEU A 118 -10.22 19.46 13.27
CA LEU A 118 -10.71 20.33 14.35
C LEU A 118 -10.21 21.77 14.19
N GLN A 119 -8.97 21.98 13.70
CA GLN A 119 -8.49 23.32 13.36
C GLN A 119 -9.39 23.97 12.31
N LEU A 120 -9.87 23.24 11.29
CA LEU A 120 -10.80 23.76 10.27
C LEU A 120 -12.22 24.05 10.80
N GLY A 121 -12.52 23.72 12.05
CA GLY A 121 -13.85 23.89 12.66
C GLY A 121 -14.74 22.65 12.62
N CYS A 122 -14.24 21.50 12.15
CA CYS A 122 -15.03 20.26 12.16
C CYS A 122 -15.40 19.84 13.59
N ASN A 123 -16.54 19.16 13.76
CA ASN A 123 -16.95 18.57 15.05
C ASN A 123 -16.77 17.05 15.02
N ILE A 124 -15.74 16.56 15.73
CA ILE A 124 -15.34 15.15 15.75
C ILE A 124 -15.10 14.71 17.19
N THR A 125 -15.76 13.64 17.62
CA THR A 125 -15.63 13.04 18.95
C THR A 125 -15.11 11.60 18.84
N TYR A 126 -14.15 11.23 19.68
CA TYR A 126 -13.73 9.84 19.85
C TYR A 126 -14.79 9.08 20.64
N LEU A 127 -15.31 7.97 20.11
CA LEU A 127 -16.35 7.19 20.77
C LEU A 127 -15.82 6.21 21.80
N GLU A 128 -14.55 5.83 21.68
CA GLU A 128 -13.89 4.86 22.56
C GLU A 128 -12.59 5.45 23.10
N LYS A 129 -11.48 5.26 22.38
CA LYS A 129 -10.14 5.70 22.80
C LYS A 129 -9.69 6.95 22.05
N THR A 130 -9.32 7.99 22.79
CA THR A 130 -8.74 9.20 22.19
C THR A 130 -7.55 8.86 21.28
N GLY A 131 -7.59 9.39 20.06
CA GLY A 131 -6.56 9.22 19.06
C GLY A 131 -6.78 8.05 18.09
N TYR A 132 -7.84 7.26 18.28
CA TYR A 132 -8.15 6.07 17.50
C TYR A 132 -9.65 6.02 17.12
N PRO A 133 -10.03 5.44 15.97
CA PRO A 133 -11.43 5.15 15.66
C PRO A 133 -12.05 4.20 16.71
N PRO A 134 -13.39 4.15 16.84
CA PRO A 134 -14.40 4.81 16.01
C PRO A 134 -14.65 6.28 16.39
N LEU A 135 -15.21 7.03 15.44
CA LEU A 135 -15.40 8.47 15.52
C LEU A 135 -16.88 8.83 15.32
N LEU A 136 -17.39 9.77 16.10
CA LEU A 136 -18.64 10.46 15.84
C LEU A 136 -18.32 11.79 15.17
N ILE A 137 -18.94 12.04 14.03
CA ILE A 137 -18.76 13.24 13.23
C ILE A 137 -20.12 13.93 13.16
N GLU A 138 -20.16 15.21 13.49
CA GLU A 138 -21.39 16.01 13.51
C GLU A 138 -21.27 17.19 12.54
N PRO A 139 -22.39 17.76 12.05
CA PRO A 139 -22.37 18.95 11.22
C PRO A 139 -21.67 20.11 11.91
N ALA A 140 -20.85 20.84 11.15
CA ALA A 140 -20.13 22.00 11.64
C ALA A 140 -19.88 23.01 10.51
N GLU A 141 -19.69 24.28 10.87
CA GLU A 141 -19.29 25.32 9.93
C GLU A 141 -17.77 25.26 9.71
N ILE A 142 -17.36 25.05 8.47
CA ILE A 142 -15.94 24.97 8.11
C ILE A 142 -15.39 26.37 7.84
N THR A 143 -14.24 26.69 8.46
CA THR A 143 -13.52 27.94 8.23
C THR A 143 -12.21 27.67 7.49
N PRO A 144 -12.13 27.97 6.18
CA PRO A 144 -10.89 27.83 5.42
C PRO A 144 -9.79 28.73 5.99
N LYS A 145 -8.70 28.12 6.43
CA LYS A 145 -7.54 28.83 7.00
C LYS A 145 -6.28 27.97 6.97
N PRO A 146 -5.10 28.53 7.27
CA PRO A 146 -3.90 27.74 7.49
C PRO A 146 -4.06 26.80 8.68
N ILE A 147 -3.67 25.53 8.49
CA ILE A 147 -3.67 24.50 9.52
C ILE A 147 -2.32 23.80 9.59
N LYS A 148 -2.03 23.20 10.74
CA LYS A 148 -0.82 22.38 10.97
C LYS A 148 -1.17 20.90 11.01
N LEU A 149 -0.31 20.07 10.43
CA LEU A 149 -0.46 18.61 10.42
C LEU A 149 0.86 17.92 10.73
N ASP A 150 0.89 17.05 11.75
CA ASP A 150 1.98 16.08 11.88
C ASP A 150 1.79 14.93 10.86
N ALA A 151 2.57 14.98 9.77
CA ALA A 151 2.54 14.01 8.69
C ALA A 151 3.69 12.97 8.78
N SER A 152 4.44 12.95 9.89
CA SER A 152 5.61 12.09 10.08
C SER A 152 5.26 10.59 10.12
N LYS A 153 4.05 10.24 10.57
CA LYS A 153 3.62 8.85 10.74
C LYS A 153 2.87 8.27 9.53
N SER A 154 2.28 9.11 8.68
CA SER A 154 1.44 8.65 7.58
C SER A 154 1.13 9.74 6.56
N SER A 155 1.57 9.57 5.32
CA SER A 155 1.20 10.43 4.18
C SER A 155 -0.31 10.51 3.93
N GLN A 156 -1.07 9.48 4.33
CA GLN A 156 -2.51 9.41 4.11
C GLN A 156 -3.27 10.56 4.80
N TYR A 157 -2.75 11.12 5.91
CA TYR A 157 -3.38 12.27 6.57
C TYR A 157 -3.27 13.52 5.70
N LEU A 158 -2.10 13.77 5.12
CA LEU A 158 -1.91 14.93 4.26
C LEU A 158 -2.67 14.75 2.96
N SER A 159 -2.58 13.57 2.34
CA SER A 159 -3.35 13.25 1.13
C SER A 159 -4.86 13.43 1.34
N SER A 160 -5.42 13.00 2.47
CA SER A 160 -6.86 13.12 2.73
C SER A 160 -7.31 14.58 2.83
N LEU A 161 -6.48 15.45 3.42
CA LEU A 161 -6.75 16.89 3.50
C LEU A 161 -6.58 17.60 2.15
N LEU A 162 -5.55 17.26 1.37
CA LEU A 162 -5.34 17.83 0.03
C LEU A 162 -6.54 17.55 -0.89
N LEU A 163 -7.13 16.35 -0.77
CA LEU A 163 -8.32 15.94 -1.52
C LEU A 163 -9.57 16.77 -1.20
N LEU A 164 -9.59 17.56 -0.11
CA LEU A 164 -10.71 18.44 0.24
C LEU A 164 -10.75 19.73 -0.59
N ALA A 165 -9.72 20.03 -1.39
CA ALA A 165 -9.67 21.26 -2.17
C ALA A 165 -10.94 21.55 -3.00
N PRO A 166 -11.59 20.56 -3.65
CA PRO A 166 -12.83 20.80 -4.40
C PRO A 166 -14.10 20.97 -3.55
N LEU A 167 -14.05 20.68 -2.25
CA LEU A 167 -15.15 20.98 -1.33
C LEU A 167 -14.97 22.33 -0.63
N ILE A 168 -13.73 22.66 -0.29
CA ILE A 168 -13.40 23.89 0.43
C ILE A 168 -13.39 25.09 -0.52
N GLU A 169 -12.86 24.92 -1.74
CA GLU A 169 -12.82 25.94 -2.80
C GLU A 169 -12.32 27.32 -2.37
N ASP A 170 -11.37 27.37 -1.43
CA ASP A 170 -10.81 28.60 -0.90
C ASP A 170 -9.27 28.52 -0.81
N LYS A 171 -8.59 29.57 -1.30
CA LYS A 171 -7.12 29.68 -1.28
C LYS A 171 -6.54 29.95 0.12
N ALA A 172 -7.36 30.35 1.09
CA ALA A 172 -6.96 30.47 2.49
C ALA A 172 -6.62 29.11 3.11
N PHE A 173 -7.16 28.01 2.55
CA PHE A 173 -6.83 26.66 2.98
C PHE A 173 -5.38 26.31 2.61
N SER A 174 -4.55 26.10 3.64
CA SER A 174 -3.15 25.71 3.48
C SER A 174 -2.73 24.80 4.63
N ILE A 175 -1.75 23.93 4.38
CA ILE A 175 -1.34 22.90 5.32
C ILE A 175 0.16 22.99 5.52
N GLU A 176 0.58 23.30 6.75
CA GLU A 176 1.97 23.26 7.20
C GLU A 176 2.25 21.88 7.82
N PRO A 177 3.05 21.01 7.17
CA PRO A 177 3.53 19.79 7.78
C PRO A 177 4.50 20.11 8.91
N ILE A 178 4.21 19.59 10.09
CA ILE A 178 5.07 19.68 11.28
C ILE A 178 5.56 18.29 11.68
N GLY A 179 6.45 18.21 12.67
CA GLY A 179 6.92 16.92 13.22
C GLY A 179 8.06 16.26 12.44
N GLY A 180 8.72 16.98 11.53
CA GLY A 180 9.93 16.52 10.83
C GLY A 180 9.67 16.08 9.39
N MET A 181 10.37 15.02 8.95
CA MET A 181 10.26 14.53 7.57
C MET A 181 8.88 13.90 7.31
N ILE A 182 8.30 14.22 6.16
CA ILE A 182 7.05 13.62 5.71
C ILE A 182 7.28 12.18 5.27
N ALA A 183 6.66 11.22 5.97
CA ALA A 183 6.73 9.81 5.58
C ALA A 183 6.03 9.59 4.24
N SER A 184 6.63 8.75 3.39
CA SER A 184 6.03 8.28 2.13
C SER A 184 5.53 9.42 1.21
N ARG A 185 6.36 10.46 1.06
CA ARG A 185 6.11 11.64 0.20
C ARG A 185 5.58 11.33 -1.21
N PRO A 186 6.00 10.26 -1.91
CA PRO A 186 5.46 9.96 -3.24
C PRO A 186 3.93 9.81 -3.28
N TYR A 187 3.29 9.34 -2.20
CA TYR A 187 1.82 9.27 -2.16
C TYR A 187 1.16 10.66 -2.10
N ILE A 188 1.83 11.67 -1.54
CA ILE A 188 1.37 13.06 -1.60
C ILE A 188 1.51 13.60 -3.02
N ASP A 189 2.64 13.30 -3.68
CA ASP A 189 2.88 13.76 -5.05
C ASP A 189 1.85 13.16 -6.03
N ILE A 190 1.49 11.87 -5.89
CA ILE A 190 0.35 11.26 -6.61
C ILE A 190 -0.96 12.02 -6.35
N THR A 191 -1.19 12.47 -5.11
CA THR A 191 -2.40 13.23 -4.76
C THR A 191 -2.45 14.56 -5.49
N ILE A 192 -1.33 15.27 -5.52
CA ILE A 192 -1.20 16.58 -6.17
C ILE A 192 -1.36 16.46 -7.68
N GLU A 193 -0.75 15.44 -8.28
CA GLU A 193 -0.89 15.21 -9.72
C GLU A 193 -2.33 14.88 -10.10
N ILE A 194 -2.98 13.97 -9.38
CA ILE A 194 -4.38 13.64 -9.63
C ILE A 194 -5.27 14.89 -9.44
N LEU A 195 -5.07 15.69 -8.38
CA LEU A 195 -5.82 16.94 -8.19
C LEU A 195 -5.61 17.93 -9.36
N ARG A 196 -4.39 17.98 -9.92
CA ARG A 196 -4.08 18.81 -11.08
C ARG A 196 -4.93 18.41 -12.29
N GLU A 197 -5.15 17.13 -12.53
CA GLU A 197 -6.03 16.65 -13.59
C GLU A 197 -7.48 17.13 -13.41
N TYR A 198 -7.94 17.30 -12.17
CA TYR A 198 -9.25 17.89 -11.84
C TYR A 198 -9.25 19.43 -11.84
N GLY A 199 -8.11 20.06 -12.14
CA GLY A 199 -7.93 21.52 -12.23
C GLY A 199 -7.49 22.18 -10.92
N PHE A 200 -7.34 21.43 -9.83
CA PHE A 200 -6.93 21.94 -8.52
C PHE A 200 -5.41 21.86 -8.38
N HIS A 201 -4.75 23.00 -8.32
CA HIS A 201 -3.29 23.03 -8.27
C HIS A 201 -2.81 23.32 -6.85
N TRP A 202 -2.05 22.38 -6.30
CA TRP A 202 -1.31 22.57 -5.05
C TRP A 202 0.15 22.89 -5.34
N GLN A 203 0.73 23.77 -4.53
CA GLN A 203 2.15 24.08 -4.54
C GLN A 203 2.74 23.90 -3.13
N TYR A 204 4.00 23.47 -3.07
CA TYR A 204 4.74 23.37 -1.81
C TYR A 204 5.81 24.47 -1.77
N ILE A 205 5.55 25.52 -1.00
CA ILE A 205 6.38 26.73 -0.93
C ILE A 205 6.61 27.07 0.55
N ASP A 206 7.86 27.37 0.91
CA ASP A 206 8.27 27.73 2.28
C ASP A 206 7.80 26.74 3.34
N GLY A 207 7.86 25.45 3.01
CA GLY A 207 7.44 24.38 3.91
C GLY A 207 5.93 24.18 4.01
N VAL A 208 5.10 24.91 3.24
CA VAL A 208 3.64 24.88 3.33
C VAL A 208 3.01 24.43 2.01
N PHE A 209 2.03 23.53 2.08
CA PHE A 209 1.17 23.19 0.95
C PHE A 209 0.06 24.25 0.82
N ARG A 210 -0.04 24.88 -0.35
CA ARG A 210 -1.01 25.95 -0.63
C ARG A 210 -1.78 25.66 -1.90
N VAL A 211 -3.06 26.05 -1.93
CA VAL A 211 -3.87 26.04 -3.15
C VAL A 211 -3.42 27.19 -4.05
N ALA A 212 -2.77 26.87 -5.17
CA ALA A 212 -2.29 27.84 -6.16
C ALA A 212 -3.44 28.34 -7.06
N SER A 213 -4.24 27.41 -7.56
CA SER A 213 -5.40 27.71 -8.40
C SER A 213 -6.56 26.74 -8.15
N ILE A 214 -7.75 27.28 -8.37
CA ILE A 214 -9.05 26.60 -8.28
C ILE A 214 -9.70 26.83 -9.64
N PRO A 215 -10.24 25.79 -10.30
CA PRO A 215 -10.87 25.96 -11.60
C PRO A 215 -12.21 26.68 -11.46
N GLU A 216 -12.60 27.49 -12.45
CA GLU A 216 -13.91 28.16 -12.45
C GLU A 216 -15.09 27.16 -12.52
N LYS A 217 -14.85 25.98 -13.09
CA LYS A 217 -15.78 24.84 -13.16
C LYS A 217 -15.00 23.55 -13.02
N HIS A 218 -15.56 22.57 -12.31
CA HIS A 218 -14.93 21.26 -12.15
C HIS A 218 -14.71 20.59 -13.51
N LEU A 219 -13.47 20.22 -13.83
CA LEU A 219 -13.10 19.63 -15.12
C LEU A 219 -13.59 18.20 -15.24
N ASN A 220 -14.44 17.88 -16.21
CA ASN A 220 -14.89 16.50 -16.42
C ASN A 220 -13.76 15.62 -16.98
N ILE A 221 -13.40 14.56 -16.25
CA ILE A 221 -12.37 13.61 -16.66
C ILE A 221 -13.08 12.31 -17.07
N ASN A 222 -13.15 12.08 -18.37
CA ASN A 222 -13.84 10.91 -18.92
C ASN A 222 -12.93 9.68 -19.08
N ASN A 223 -11.61 9.87 -19.10
CA ASN A 223 -10.63 8.78 -19.27
C ASN A 223 -9.64 8.79 -18.10
N LEU A 224 -9.95 8.04 -17.05
CA LEU A 224 -9.02 7.81 -15.95
C LEU A 224 -7.94 6.81 -16.42
N GLN A 225 -6.69 7.24 -16.52
CA GLN A 225 -5.58 6.34 -16.79
C GLN A 225 -5.21 5.58 -15.52
N LEU A 226 -5.90 4.46 -15.27
CA LEU A 226 -5.64 3.63 -14.11
C LEU A 226 -4.47 2.67 -14.42
N GLU A 227 -3.30 2.94 -13.85
CA GLU A 227 -2.16 2.03 -13.92
C GLU A 227 -2.25 0.90 -12.88
N GLY A 228 -1.57 -0.21 -13.19
CA GLY A 228 -1.35 -1.32 -12.29
C GLY A 228 -0.51 -0.94 -11.07
N ASP A 229 -0.61 -1.73 -10.02
CA ASP A 229 0.04 -1.44 -8.74
C ASP A 229 1.55 -1.80 -8.76
N TRP A 230 2.42 -0.79 -8.70
CA TRP A 230 3.88 -0.98 -8.67
C TRP A 230 4.37 -1.64 -7.38
N SER A 231 3.61 -1.52 -6.31
CA SER A 231 3.82 -2.22 -5.05
C SER A 231 3.60 -3.73 -5.22
N ALA A 232 2.54 -4.12 -5.95
CA ALA A 232 2.27 -5.51 -6.31
C ALA A 232 3.29 -6.07 -7.32
N ALA A 233 3.79 -5.23 -8.24
CA ALA A 233 4.85 -5.60 -9.16
C ALA A 233 6.11 -6.12 -8.43
N SER A 234 6.40 -5.59 -7.23
CA SER A 234 7.58 -5.96 -6.45
C SER A 234 7.70 -7.47 -6.16
N TYR A 235 6.58 -8.17 -6.01
CA TYR A 235 6.57 -9.62 -5.78
C TYR A 235 6.98 -10.40 -7.03
N PHE A 236 6.68 -9.89 -8.23
CA PHE A 236 7.15 -10.49 -9.49
C PHE A 236 8.61 -10.18 -9.77
N TYR A 237 9.11 -9.00 -9.38
CA TYR A 237 10.54 -8.73 -9.39
C TYR A 237 11.30 -9.68 -8.45
N MET A 238 10.78 -9.88 -7.23
CA MET A 238 11.29 -10.87 -6.28
C MET A 238 11.31 -12.28 -6.89
N ILE A 239 10.17 -12.75 -7.42
CA ILE A 239 10.08 -14.09 -8.01
C ILE A 239 10.98 -14.22 -9.24
N GLN A 240 11.02 -13.25 -10.15
CA GLN A 240 11.94 -13.29 -11.31
C GLN A 240 13.39 -13.41 -10.86
N ARG A 241 13.76 -12.77 -9.75
CA ARG A 241 15.13 -12.79 -9.25
C ARG A 241 15.51 -14.11 -8.56
N LEU A 242 14.59 -14.66 -7.77
CA LEU A 242 14.82 -15.87 -6.97
C LEU A 242 14.56 -17.16 -7.76
N HIS A 243 13.58 -17.13 -8.66
CA HIS A 243 13.03 -18.27 -9.39
C HIS A 243 12.82 -17.88 -10.86
N PRO A 244 13.93 -17.68 -11.59
CA PRO A 244 13.88 -17.05 -12.90
C PRO A 244 13.05 -17.86 -13.90
N ALA A 245 12.03 -17.22 -14.47
CA ALA A 245 11.44 -17.61 -15.75
C ALA A 245 12.25 -17.02 -16.91
N GLU A 246 12.00 -17.48 -18.14
CA GLU A 246 12.59 -16.88 -19.34
C GLU A 246 12.27 -15.38 -19.42
N SER A 247 10.99 -15.02 -19.29
CA SER A 247 10.58 -13.64 -18.97
C SER A 247 9.19 -13.56 -18.35
N ILE A 248 8.97 -12.49 -17.58
CA ILE A 248 7.69 -12.14 -16.95
C ILE A 248 7.22 -10.81 -17.54
N GLN A 249 6.04 -10.76 -18.14
CA GLN A 249 5.43 -9.53 -18.62
C GLN A 249 4.30 -9.10 -17.68
N LEU A 250 4.46 -7.91 -17.10
CA LEU A 250 3.51 -7.29 -16.19
C LEU A 250 2.72 -6.24 -16.96
N LYS A 251 1.42 -6.48 -17.12
CA LYS A 251 0.53 -5.59 -17.88
C LYS A 251 0.15 -4.34 -17.09
N ASN A 252 -0.25 -3.30 -17.82
CA ASN A 252 -0.84 -2.06 -17.32
C ASN A 252 0.09 -1.23 -16.41
N LEU A 253 1.41 -1.45 -16.44
CA LEU A 253 2.38 -0.58 -15.79
C LEU A 253 2.89 0.49 -16.75
N ILE A 254 3.08 1.72 -16.25
CA ILE A 254 3.53 2.86 -17.03
C ILE A 254 4.96 3.24 -16.63
N ILE A 255 5.78 3.67 -17.59
CA ILE A 255 7.08 4.31 -17.33
C ILE A 255 7.11 5.63 -18.13
N PRO A 256 7.45 6.79 -17.49
CA PRO A 256 7.59 6.98 -16.05
C PRO A 256 6.23 6.92 -15.33
N SER A 257 6.21 6.33 -14.12
CA SER A 257 5.01 6.25 -13.28
C SER A 257 4.98 7.32 -12.19
N LEU A 258 3.76 7.70 -11.79
CA LEU A 258 3.50 8.54 -10.60
C LEU A 258 3.74 7.77 -9.30
N GLN A 259 3.63 6.43 -9.32
CA GLN A 259 3.95 5.60 -8.17
C GLN A 259 5.45 5.61 -7.89
N GLY A 260 5.84 6.19 -6.74
CA GLY A 260 7.23 6.29 -6.30
C GLY A 260 7.94 4.94 -6.17
N ASP A 261 7.19 3.86 -6.00
CA ASP A 261 7.66 2.48 -5.95
C ASP A 261 8.42 2.08 -7.22
N SER A 262 7.96 2.53 -8.40
CA SER A 262 8.53 2.18 -9.71
C SER A 262 10.03 2.49 -9.79
N LYS A 263 10.43 3.71 -9.42
CA LYS A 263 11.80 4.21 -9.55
C LYS A 263 12.78 3.41 -8.69
N LEU A 264 12.43 3.18 -7.42
CA LEU A 264 13.29 2.42 -6.51
C LEU A 264 13.36 0.95 -6.95
N LEU A 265 12.21 0.38 -7.33
CA LEU A 265 12.11 -1.02 -7.73
C LEU A 265 12.97 -1.32 -8.97
N ILE A 266 12.79 -0.56 -10.05
CA ILE A 266 13.56 -0.74 -11.30
C ILE A 266 15.06 -0.62 -11.03
N LYS A 267 15.49 0.45 -10.34
CA LYS A 267 16.90 0.72 -10.07
C LYS A 267 17.54 -0.39 -9.23
N LEU A 268 16.90 -0.75 -8.11
CA LEU A 268 17.45 -1.73 -7.18
C LEU A 268 17.51 -3.12 -7.80
N TYR A 269 16.46 -3.53 -8.50
CA TYR A 269 16.44 -4.85 -9.12
C TYR A 269 17.32 -4.96 -10.36
N GLN A 270 17.58 -3.86 -11.08
CA GLN A 270 18.64 -3.83 -12.09
C GLN A 270 20.00 -4.18 -11.48
N ASP A 271 20.34 -3.58 -10.33
CA ASP A 271 21.57 -3.91 -9.59
C ASP A 271 21.59 -5.36 -9.11
N LEU A 272 20.42 -5.95 -8.81
CA LEU A 272 20.30 -7.36 -8.46
C LEU A 272 20.33 -8.30 -9.67
N GLY A 273 20.25 -7.79 -10.90
CA GLY A 273 20.29 -8.59 -12.13
C GLY A 273 18.92 -8.93 -12.72
N VAL A 274 17.89 -8.12 -12.50
CA VAL A 274 16.64 -8.17 -13.25
C VAL A 274 16.61 -7.01 -14.23
N ILE A 275 16.50 -7.31 -15.52
CA ILE A 275 16.38 -6.31 -16.58
C ILE A 275 14.90 -5.96 -16.72
N THR A 276 14.59 -4.67 -16.73
CA THR A 276 13.24 -4.16 -16.99
C THR A 276 13.22 -3.49 -18.36
N THR A 277 12.35 -3.97 -19.24
CA THR A 277 12.15 -3.40 -20.57
C THR A 277 10.71 -2.96 -20.70
N GLU A 278 10.49 -1.71 -21.11
CA GLU A 278 9.15 -1.24 -21.48
C GLU A 278 8.65 -1.97 -22.73
N VAL A 279 7.39 -2.41 -22.70
CA VAL A 279 6.73 -3.10 -23.81
C VAL A 279 5.33 -2.53 -24.02
N GLU A 280 4.68 -2.91 -25.11
CA GLU A 280 3.29 -2.55 -25.34
C GLU A 280 2.42 -2.99 -24.15
N ASN A 281 1.72 -2.03 -23.56
CA ASN A 281 0.84 -2.20 -22.40
C ASN A 281 1.54 -2.79 -21.15
N GLY A 282 2.78 -2.39 -20.83
CA GLY A 282 3.40 -2.74 -19.55
C GLY A 282 4.92 -2.80 -19.57
N ILE A 283 5.46 -3.70 -18.75
CA ILE A 283 6.90 -3.96 -18.68
C ILE A 283 7.19 -5.47 -18.78
N ARG A 284 8.39 -5.80 -19.26
CA ARG A 284 8.93 -7.15 -19.28
C ARG A 284 10.15 -7.22 -18.35
N LEU A 285 10.15 -8.23 -17.50
CA LEU A 285 11.25 -8.61 -16.62
C LEU A 285 11.97 -9.80 -17.22
N SER A 286 13.29 -9.72 -17.30
CA SER A 286 14.15 -10.83 -17.69
C SER A 286 15.39 -10.91 -16.82
N SER A 287 16.05 -12.06 -16.82
CA SER A 287 17.28 -12.27 -16.07
C SER A 287 18.47 -11.60 -16.76
N GLY A 288 19.25 -10.85 -15.98
CA GLY A 288 20.50 -10.23 -16.39
C GLY A 288 21.65 -10.57 -15.43
N LYS A 289 22.79 -9.93 -15.64
CA LYS A 289 23.93 -10.01 -14.71
C LYS A 289 23.74 -8.97 -13.61
N GLY A 290 23.53 -9.42 -12.37
CA GLY A 290 23.53 -8.55 -11.19
C GLY A 290 24.94 -8.22 -10.72
N ARG A 291 25.05 -7.26 -9.79
CA ARG A 291 26.29 -7.02 -9.05
C ARG A 291 26.60 -8.21 -8.17
N ASN A 292 27.81 -8.75 -8.31
CA ASN A 292 28.37 -9.70 -7.35
C ASN A 292 29.12 -8.89 -6.29
N THR A 293 28.46 -8.62 -5.16
CA THR A 293 29.09 -7.97 -4.00
C THR A 293 28.86 -8.79 -2.73
N THR A 294 29.88 -8.81 -1.87
CA THR A 294 29.78 -9.36 -0.51
C THR A 294 29.46 -8.28 0.53
N GLU A 295 29.43 -7.01 0.10
CA GLU A 295 29.06 -5.87 0.92
C GLU A 295 27.56 -5.85 1.18
N ALA A 296 27.16 -5.25 2.30
CA ALA A 296 25.75 -5.07 2.62
C ALA A 296 25.11 -4.03 1.68
N ILE A 297 23.94 -4.37 1.14
CA ILE A 297 23.11 -3.40 0.43
C ILE A 297 22.43 -2.50 1.46
N VAL A 298 22.72 -1.21 1.41
CA VAL A 298 22.07 -0.20 2.26
C VAL A 298 21.04 0.56 1.44
N VAL A 299 19.78 0.56 1.87
CA VAL A 299 18.68 1.24 1.18
C VAL A 299 17.76 1.94 2.17
N SER A 300 17.45 3.21 1.89
CA SER A 300 16.39 3.94 2.59
C SER A 300 15.06 3.67 1.92
N CYS A 301 14.06 3.26 2.70
CA CYS A 301 12.71 2.98 2.23
C CYS A 301 11.66 3.91 2.86
N ASN A 302 12.06 5.07 3.39
CA ASN A 302 11.13 6.05 3.96
C ASN A 302 10.07 6.54 2.95
N GLN A 303 10.42 6.57 1.67
CA GLN A 303 9.53 6.99 0.59
C GLN A 303 8.72 5.83 -0.03
N GLN A 304 9.23 4.61 0.00
CA GLN A 304 8.61 3.40 -0.59
C GLN A 304 8.58 2.24 0.43
N PRO A 305 7.97 2.44 1.61
CA PRO A 305 8.03 1.47 2.71
C PRO A 305 7.32 0.17 2.37
N ASP A 306 6.36 0.24 1.46
CA ASP A 306 5.50 -0.84 1.06
C ASP A 306 6.26 -1.90 0.21
N LEU A 307 7.47 -1.58 -0.27
CA LEU A 307 8.39 -2.51 -0.94
C LEU A 307 9.21 -3.38 0.04
N VAL A 308 9.32 -2.97 1.31
CA VAL A 308 10.25 -3.57 2.28
C VAL A 308 10.08 -5.09 2.44
N PRO A 309 8.86 -5.65 2.58
CA PRO A 309 8.69 -7.10 2.69
C PRO A 309 9.29 -7.87 1.50
N ALA A 310 9.05 -7.41 0.27
CA ALA A 310 9.59 -8.03 -0.94
C ALA A 310 11.11 -7.89 -1.03
N LEU A 311 11.67 -6.74 -0.64
CA LEU A 311 13.12 -6.52 -0.61
C LEU A 311 13.83 -7.44 0.39
N VAL A 312 13.30 -7.53 1.62
CA VAL A 312 13.82 -8.44 2.64
C VAL A 312 13.78 -9.88 2.13
N ALA A 313 12.65 -10.30 1.55
CA ALA A 313 12.53 -11.66 1.02
C ALA A 313 13.53 -11.93 -0.11
N THR A 314 13.75 -10.98 -1.01
CA THR A 314 14.77 -11.06 -2.07
C THR A 314 16.18 -11.15 -1.49
N PHE A 315 16.55 -10.28 -0.55
CA PHE A 315 17.90 -10.29 0.03
C PHE A 315 18.18 -11.59 0.79
N ILE A 316 17.21 -12.09 1.57
CA ILE A 316 17.30 -13.40 2.23
C ILE A 316 17.38 -14.54 1.20
N GLY A 317 16.57 -14.50 0.15
CA GLY A 317 16.59 -15.50 -0.92
C GLY A 317 17.93 -15.57 -1.65
N LEU A 318 18.63 -14.44 -1.80
CA LEU A 318 19.95 -14.33 -2.44
C LEU A 318 21.14 -14.54 -1.49
N ASN A 319 20.89 -14.74 -0.20
CA ASN A 319 21.93 -14.67 0.85
C ASN A 319 22.73 -13.36 0.81
N GLN A 320 22.07 -12.26 0.48
CA GLN A 320 22.65 -10.93 0.36
C GLN A 320 22.51 -10.18 1.69
N ARG A 321 23.64 -9.71 2.23
CA ARG A 321 23.65 -8.84 3.41
C ARG A 321 22.93 -7.53 3.11
N PHE A 322 22.20 -7.00 4.09
CA PHE A 322 21.45 -5.76 3.88
C PHE A 322 21.25 -4.94 5.16
N ARG A 323 20.97 -3.65 4.98
CA ARG A 323 20.41 -2.74 5.97
C ARG A 323 19.36 -1.86 5.30
N ILE A 324 18.11 -1.96 5.75
CA ILE A 324 17.00 -1.11 5.30
C ILE A 324 16.72 -0.07 6.38
N GLU A 325 16.63 1.20 6.01
CA GLU A 325 16.44 2.34 6.92
C GLU A 325 15.19 3.16 6.60
N GLY A 326 14.75 4.02 7.52
CA GLY A 326 13.61 4.92 7.32
C GLY A 326 12.25 4.22 7.41
N ILE A 327 12.18 3.10 8.15
CA ILE A 327 11.04 2.18 8.15
C ILE A 327 10.24 2.16 9.47
N ALA A 328 10.47 3.06 10.41
CA ALA A 328 9.81 3.06 11.73
C ALA A 328 8.27 3.00 11.65
N HIS A 329 7.70 3.69 10.67
CA HIS A 329 6.24 3.75 10.45
C HIS A 329 5.64 2.42 9.95
N LEU A 330 6.45 1.43 9.54
CA LEU A 330 5.98 0.08 9.22
C LEU A 330 5.36 -0.65 10.44
N ARG A 331 5.71 -0.24 11.66
CA ARG A 331 5.16 -0.79 12.90
C ARG A 331 3.68 -0.46 13.12
N LEU A 332 3.20 0.60 12.46
CA LEU A 332 1.86 1.17 12.62
C LEU A 332 0.92 0.84 11.43
N LYS A 333 1.34 -0.08 10.57
CA LYS A 333 0.62 -0.49 9.35
C LYS A 333 -0.47 -1.51 9.70
N GLU A 334 -0.82 -2.40 8.78
CA GLU A 334 -1.78 -3.49 8.99
C GLU A 334 -1.32 -4.46 10.09
N SER A 335 -0.01 -4.66 10.19
CA SER A 335 0.67 -5.36 11.27
C SER A 335 1.88 -4.54 11.76
N ASP A 336 2.54 -4.97 12.85
CA ASP A 336 3.94 -4.55 13.05
C ASP A 336 4.79 -5.37 12.06
N ARG A 337 4.98 -4.82 10.86
CA ARG A 337 5.68 -5.52 9.77
C ARG A 337 7.13 -5.82 10.10
N ILE A 338 7.78 -5.00 10.94
CA ILE A 338 9.17 -5.25 11.34
C ILE A 338 9.22 -6.47 12.27
N ALA A 339 8.30 -6.53 13.25
CA ALA A 339 8.18 -7.69 14.12
C ALA A 339 7.77 -8.95 13.35
N ALA A 340 6.83 -8.86 12.42
CA ALA A 340 6.41 -9.97 11.57
C ALA A 340 7.57 -10.50 10.72
N LEU A 341 8.29 -9.62 9.99
CA LEU A 341 9.46 -10.02 9.20
C LEU A 341 10.52 -10.71 10.07
N THR A 342 10.85 -10.15 11.23
CA THR A 342 11.85 -10.72 12.16
C THR A 342 11.41 -12.09 12.66
N THR A 343 10.16 -12.21 13.11
CA THR A 343 9.62 -13.45 13.69
C THR A 343 9.54 -14.55 12.63
N GLU A 344 8.98 -14.27 11.46
CA GLU A 344 8.77 -15.27 10.42
C GLU A 344 10.08 -15.71 9.76
N ILE A 345 11.05 -14.81 9.57
CA ILE A 345 12.36 -15.14 9.00
C ILE A 345 13.22 -15.93 10.00
N SER A 346 13.05 -15.74 11.32
CA SER A 346 13.70 -16.58 12.33
C SER A 346 13.35 -18.07 12.19
N LYS A 347 12.19 -18.41 11.61
CA LYS A 347 11.79 -19.80 11.34
C LYS A 347 12.71 -20.47 10.30
N LEU A 348 13.33 -19.67 9.42
CA LEU A 348 14.35 -20.10 8.48
C LEU A 348 15.76 -20.22 9.10
N GLY A 349 15.89 -20.00 10.41
CA GLY A 349 17.18 -19.99 11.11
C GLY A 349 17.97 -18.69 10.91
N ILE A 350 17.32 -17.61 10.48
CA ILE A 350 17.93 -16.32 10.19
C ILE A 350 17.43 -15.28 11.21
N ASP A 351 18.35 -14.72 11.97
CA ASP A 351 18.02 -13.69 12.98
C ASP A 351 18.26 -12.30 12.40
N LEU A 352 17.16 -11.60 12.09
CA LEU A 352 17.21 -10.21 11.66
C LEU A 352 17.41 -9.29 12.87
N LYS A 353 18.27 -8.28 12.72
CA LYS A 353 18.47 -7.25 13.73
C LYS A 353 17.57 -6.06 13.40
N ALA A 354 16.57 -5.82 14.24
CA ALA A 354 15.64 -4.71 14.09
C ALA A 354 15.93 -3.63 15.13
N ASN A 355 16.03 -2.38 14.68
CA ASN A 355 16.03 -1.19 15.54
C ASN A 355 14.70 -0.43 15.37
N GLU A 356 14.60 0.78 15.93
CA GLU A 356 13.39 1.60 15.81
C GLU A 356 13.05 1.91 14.33
N ASP A 357 14.05 2.29 13.54
CA ASP A 357 13.88 2.78 12.16
C ASP A 357 14.66 1.96 11.11
N SER A 358 15.21 0.79 11.48
CA SER A 358 15.99 -0.04 10.57
C SER A 358 15.81 -1.54 10.79
N LEU A 359 16.12 -2.32 9.75
CA LEU A 359 16.17 -3.77 9.75
C LEU A 359 17.40 -4.24 8.97
N GLU A 360 18.22 -5.09 9.56
CA GLU A 360 19.49 -5.53 8.97
C GLU A 360 19.76 -7.02 9.16
N TRP A 361 20.63 -7.54 8.29
CA TRP A 361 21.14 -8.91 8.36
C TRP A 361 22.61 -8.97 7.91
N ASP A 362 23.45 -9.61 8.71
CA ASP A 362 24.89 -9.74 8.49
C ASP A 362 25.29 -10.99 7.68
N GLY A 363 24.30 -11.76 7.21
CA GLY A 363 24.53 -12.96 6.40
C GLY A 363 24.70 -14.24 7.21
N GLN A 364 24.64 -14.19 8.54
CA GLN A 364 24.74 -15.38 9.38
C GLN A 364 23.39 -16.11 9.47
N SER A 365 23.42 -17.43 9.37
CA SER A 365 22.25 -18.29 9.57
C SER A 365 22.63 -19.53 10.37
N SER A 366 21.70 -19.99 11.20
CA SER A 366 21.81 -21.26 11.90
C SER A 366 21.34 -22.39 10.99
N GLN A 367 22.07 -23.50 10.98
CA GLN A 367 21.58 -24.72 10.33
C GLN A 367 20.41 -25.28 11.14
N ARG A 368 19.25 -25.42 10.50
CA ARG A 368 18.11 -26.14 11.07
C ARG A 368 17.75 -27.31 10.16
N SER A 369 17.61 -28.49 10.75
CA SER A 369 17.03 -29.65 10.07
C SER A 369 15.54 -29.38 9.85
N ILE A 370 15.14 -29.23 8.59
CA ILE A 370 13.75 -29.02 8.23
C ILE A 370 13.08 -30.39 8.10
N THR A 371 12.33 -30.79 9.12
CA THR A 371 11.63 -32.09 9.17
C THR A 371 10.13 -31.97 8.90
N GLU A 372 9.60 -30.75 8.86
CA GLU A 372 8.18 -30.44 8.68
C GLU A 372 7.99 -29.20 7.78
N PRO A 373 6.81 -29.00 7.17
CA PRO A 373 6.48 -27.74 6.50
C PRO A 373 6.68 -26.56 7.44
N PHE A 374 7.16 -25.42 6.93
CA PHE A 374 7.18 -24.21 7.74
C PHE A 374 5.74 -23.74 8.02
N LYS A 375 5.53 -23.01 9.12
CA LYS A 375 4.25 -22.33 9.39
C LYS A 375 4.48 -20.82 9.31
N LEU A 376 3.80 -20.16 8.39
CA LEU A 376 3.81 -18.71 8.20
C LEU A 376 2.53 -18.11 8.80
N SER A 377 2.71 -17.21 9.74
CA SER A 377 1.63 -16.31 10.16
C SER A 377 1.65 -15.06 9.30
N THR A 378 0.50 -14.73 8.72
CA THR A 378 0.28 -13.59 7.83
C THR A 378 -0.01 -12.31 8.59
N TYR A 379 -0.45 -12.41 9.86
CA TYR A 379 -0.87 -11.28 10.68
C TYR A 379 -1.98 -10.44 10.03
N GLN A 380 -2.78 -11.05 9.13
CA GLN A 380 -3.75 -10.37 8.27
C GLN A 380 -3.12 -9.29 7.36
N ASP A 381 -1.81 -9.38 7.11
CA ASP A 381 -1.05 -8.45 6.28
C ASP A 381 -0.69 -9.10 4.94
N HIS A 382 -1.38 -8.66 3.90
CA HIS A 382 -1.17 -9.09 2.52
C HIS A 382 0.30 -9.01 2.08
N ARG A 383 1.07 -8.03 2.56
CA ARG A 383 2.47 -7.87 2.13
C ARG A 383 3.38 -8.90 2.76
N ILE A 384 3.10 -9.30 4.00
CA ILE A 384 3.84 -10.38 4.68
C ILE A 384 3.55 -11.71 3.97
N ALA A 385 2.28 -12.00 3.67
CA ALA A 385 1.88 -13.20 2.94
C ALA A 385 2.54 -13.29 1.55
N MET A 386 2.42 -12.24 0.73
CA MET A 386 2.94 -12.22 -0.65
C MET A 386 4.47 -12.21 -0.73
N ALA A 387 5.17 -11.72 0.30
CA ALA A 387 6.64 -11.73 0.31
C ALA A 387 7.21 -13.04 0.88
N LEU A 388 6.76 -13.45 2.06
CA LEU A 388 7.40 -14.53 2.80
C LEU A 388 6.94 -15.91 2.36
N ALA A 389 5.68 -16.08 1.94
CA ALA A 389 5.22 -17.41 1.54
C ALA A 389 5.99 -17.97 0.34
N PRO A 390 6.20 -17.23 -0.77
CA PRO A 390 6.99 -17.74 -1.89
C PRO A 390 8.44 -18.05 -1.50
N LEU A 391 9.07 -17.16 -0.72
CA LEU A 391 10.42 -17.39 -0.19
C LEU A 391 10.49 -18.70 0.60
N MET A 392 9.64 -18.86 1.61
CA MET A 392 9.65 -20.02 2.50
C MET A 392 9.31 -21.32 1.77
N ALA A 393 8.33 -21.29 0.87
CA ALA A 393 7.97 -22.43 0.01
C ALA A 393 9.16 -22.88 -0.86
N SER A 394 9.98 -21.95 -1.34
CA SER A 394 11.16 -22.28 -2.15
C SER A 394 12.34 -22.84 -1.35
N ARG A 395 12.40 -22.55 -0.05
CA ARG A 395 13.44 -23.05 0.88
C ARG A 395 13.09 -24.41 1.48
N ASN A 396 11.83 -24.83 1.43
CA ASN A 396 11.37 -26.09 2.02
C ASN A 396 10.61 -26.94 0.98
N LYS A 397 11.15 -28.11 0.66
CA LYS A 397 10.48 -29.07 -0.25
C LYS A 397 9.13 -29.56 0.28
N LEU A 398 8.90 -29.50 1.60
CA LEU A 398 7.62 -29.84 2.23
C LEU A 398 6.60 -28.69 2.14
N GLY A 399 7.01 -27.49 1.68
CA GLY A 399 6.16 -26.32 1.54
C GLY A 399 6.07 -25.45 2.81
N VAL A 400 5.11 -24.53 2.80
CA VAL A 400 4.77 -23.63 3.91
C VAL A 400 3.26 -23.63 4.13
N ILE A 401 2.82 -23.87 5.36
CA ILE A 401 1.45 -23.70 5.81
C ILE A 401 1.24 -22.21 6.12
N ILE A 402 0.19 -21.62 5.58
CA ILE A 402 -0.12 -20.20 5.67
C ILE A 402 -1.47 -20.06 6.38
N ASP A 403 -1.53 -19.26 7.43
CA ASP A 403 -2.80 -18.83 8.01
C ASP A 403 -3.46 -17.73 7.17
N ASN A 404 -4.78 -17.74 7.02
CA ASN A 404 -5.55 -16.70 6.31
C ASN A 404 -4.92 -16.21 4.97
N PRO A 405 -4.59 -17.11 4.01
CA PRO A 405 -3.98 -16.72 2.75
C PRO A 405 -4.86 -15.76 1.92
N GLU A 406 -6.17 -15.71 2.19
CA GLU A 406 -7.11 -14.78 1.56
C GLU A 406 -6.82 -13.31 1.89
N CYS A 407 -5.98 -13.01 2.89
CA CYS A 407 -5.61 -11.63 3.25
C CYS A 407 -5.00 -10.86 2.06
N VAL A 408 -4.41 -11.55 1.06
CA VAL A 408 -3.86 -10.94 -0.15
C VAL A 408 -4.90 -10.14 -0.95
N SER A 409 -6.18 -10.50 -0.84
CA SER A 409 -7.31 -9.80 -1.50
C SER A 409 -7.43 -8.32 -1.14
N LYS A 410 -6.79 -7.90 -0.04
CA LYS A 410 -6.69 -6.48 0.34
C LYS A 410 -6.09 -5.62 -0.78
N SER A 411 -5.11 -6.15 -1.50
CA SER A 411 -4.44 -5.43 -2.60
C SER A 411 -4.38 -6.21 -3.91
N PHE A 412 -4.38 -7.55 -3.86
CA PHE A 412 -4.16 -8.39 -5.04
C PHE A 412 -4.95 -9.71 -4.93
N PRO A 413 -6.27 -9.69 -5.20
CA PRO A 413 -7.15 -10.86 -5.07
C PRO A 413 -6.69 -12.10 -5.82
N SER A 414 -6.17 -11.94 -7.03
CA SER A 414 -5.72 -13.05 -7.88
C SER A 414 -4.29 -13.50 -7.62
N TYR A 415 -3.60 -12.97 -6.59
CA TYR A 415 -2.16 -13.20 -6.39
C TYR A 415 -1.75 -14.68 -6.44
N TRP A 416 -2.44 -15.53 -5.68
CA TRP A 416 -2.11 -16.97 -5.64
C TRP A 416 -2.29 -17.64 -7.00
N ALA A 417 -3.39 -17.35 -7.71
CA ALA A 417 -3.67 -17.89 -9.04
C ALA A 417 -2.66 -17.39 -10.09
N GLU A 418 -2.18 -16.15 -9.96
CA GLU A 418 -1.16 -15.61 -10.85
C GLU A 418 0.18 -16.34 -10.64
N ILE A 419 0.67 -16.48 -9.41
CA ILE A 419 1.97 -17.12 -9.16
C ILE A 419 1.96 -18.64 -9.40
N GLU A 420 0.80 -19.28 -9.55
CA GLU A 420 0.72 -20.69 -9.97
C GLU A 420 1.40 -20.94 -11.32
N LYS A 421 1.34 -19.95 -12.23
CA LYS A 421 2.02 -19.98 -13.53
C LYS A 421 3.56 -20.05 -13.41
N LEU A 422 4.09 -19.75 -12.22
CA LEU A 422 5.52 -19.72 -11.89
C LEU A 422 5.96 -20.92 -11.02
N GLY A 423 5.13 -21.96 -10.91
CA GLY A 423 5.47 -23.20 -10.21
C GLY A 423 5.11 -23.22 -8.72
N TYR A 424 4.38 -22.22 -8.24
CA TYR A 424 3.75 -22.23 -6.94
C TYR A 424 2.41 -22.98 -6.99
N THR A 425 1.96 -23.56 -5.89
CA THR A 425 0.62 -24.17 -5.84
C THR A 425 0.09 -24.08 -4.42
N LEU A 426 -1.07 -23.44 -4.26
CA LEU A 426 -1.76 -23.30 -2.98
C LEU A 426 -2.87 -24.35 -2.88
N LYS A 427 -2.86 -25.17 -1.83
CA LYS A 427 -3.87 -26.22 -1.62
C LYS A 427 -4.45 -26.14 -0.22
N GLN A 428 -5.70 -26.56 -0.08
CA GLN A 428 -6.28 -26.79 1.24
C GLN A 428 -5.48 -27.87 1.97
N THR A 429 -5.22 -27.66 3.26
CA THR A 429 -4.54 -28.64 4.11
C THR A 429 -5.44 -29.06 5.26
N ASN A 430 -5.37 -30.35 5.62
CA ASN A 430 -6.05 -30.93 6.78
C ASN A 430 -5.05 -31.25 7.91
N ILE A 431 -3.82 -30.75 7.81
CA ILE A 431 -2.76 -30.91 8.81
C ILE A 431 -3.15 -30.15 10.07
#